data_AF-A0A2H6JRF4-F1
#
_entry.id   AF-A0A2H6JRF4-F1
#
_cell.length_a   1.000
_cell.length_b   1.000
_cell.length_c   1.000
_cell.angle_alpha   90.00
_cell.angle_beta   90.00
_cell.angle_gamma   90.00
#
_symmetry.space_group_name_H-M   'P 1'
#
loop_
_entity.id
_entity.type
_entity.pdbx_description
1 polymer ?
#
loop_
_entity_poly.entity_id
_entity_poly.type
_entity_poly.pdbx_seq_one_letter_code
_entity_poly.pdbx_strand_id
1 'polypeptide(L)'
;MKSAKKKIVDSLERSIGLAITTIGDSTFERAVNSRMKALGIAEVDAYAEKFSASTVELRQLIEEIVIPETWFFRDQAPFTLLGEHVLKSGKFQQQYVFRILSLPCSTGEEPYSIAMALLQTGLPPSCFYIDAVDVSERVLALARRAVYRENSFRSRDLAFRQRFFHKTDKGFELDKTVREKVRFLKGNILHPAFMKGLGRYDVVFCRNVLIYFCEEAQRQAISALYHILMPEGLLFTGHAESGLFFGGQFVAAARSKAFAFYKKESAAAAAARQEEILDNTGEDSLLAPSLPAVRKSKSVFNRPAARPSGKDEEFNLVRQLADEGKLTEAARRSEQYLREHDPSARWYYLLGVIRDSGGQSAEALKLFRKAVYLDPGHVESLLQLSLLAERAGDSAGAANYKRRAKRLQEGG
;
A
#
# COMPACT_ATOMS: atom_id res chain seq x y z
N MET A 1 -25.03 5.12 23.73
CA MET A 1 -24.31 5.61 22.52
C MET A 1 -22.85 6.04 22.75
N LYS A 2 -22.50 7.28 23.18
CA LYS A 2 -21.09 7.75 23.19
C LYS A 2 -20.13 6.85 23.97
N SER A 3 -20.57 6.33 25.13
CA SER A 3 -19.79 5.39 25.96
C SER A 3 -19.60 4.02 25.29
N ALA A 4 -20.68 3.41 24.78
CA ALA A 4 -20.61 2.14 24.04
C ALA A 4 -19.74 2.20 22.78
N LYS A 5 -19.89 3.26 21.96
CA LYS A 5 -19.04 3.47 20.78
C LYS A 5 -17.56 3.48 21.18
N LYS A 6 -17.20 4.27 22.21
CA LYS A 6 -15.83 4.31 22.72
C LYS A 6 -15.31 2.94 23.18
N LYS A 7 -16.08 2.16 23.96
CA LYS A 7 -15.66 0.81 24.40
C LYS A 7 -15.30 -0.11 23.22
N ILE A 8 -16.06 -0.03 22.13
CA ILE A 8 -15.82 -0.81 20.91
C ILE A 8 -14.58 -0.28 20.16
N VAL A 9 -14.44 1.04 20.02
CA VAL A 9 -13.26 1.71 19.43
C VAL A 9 -11.98 1.27 20.14
N ASP A 10 -11.91 1.51 21.45
CA ASP A 10 -10.75 1.21 22.30
C ASP A 10 -10.34 -0.28 22.21
N SER A 11 -11.31 -1.18 22.01
CA SER A 11 -11.06 -2.62 21.88
C SER A 11 -10.49 -2.98 20.49
N LEU A 12 -11.00 -2.38 19.41
CA LEU A 12 -10.47 -2.57 18.06
C LEU A 12 -9.05 -2.01 17.92
N GLU A 13 -8.80 -0.80 18.45
CA GLU A 13 -7.48 -0.18 18.48
C GLU A 13 -6.47 -1.06 19.23
N ARG A 14 -6.81 -1.58 20.42
CA ARG A 14 -5.92 -2.51 21.16
C ARG A 14 -5.71 -3.86 20.48
N SER A 15 -6.69 -4.35 19.70
CA SER A 15 -6.66 -5.72 19.15
C SER A 15 -6.00 -5.80 17.78
N ILE A 16 -6.19 -4.78 16.94
CA ILE A 16 -5.72 -4.74 15.54
C ILE A 16 -5.12 -3.38 15.14
N GLY A 17 -4.91 -2.46 16.08
CA GLY A 17 -4.26 -1.16 15.84
C GLY A 17 -5.10 -0.14 15.09
N LEU A 18 -6.35 -0.47 14.78
CA LEU A 18 -7.17 0.16 13.75
C LEU A 18 -7.84 1.45 14.25
N ALA A 19 -7.38 2.60 13.76
CA ALA A 19 -7.90 3.92 14.14
C ALA A 19 -9.18 4.25 13.37
N ILE A 20 -10.31 4.40 14.07
CA ILE A 20 -11.62 4.59 13.42
C ILE A 20 -11.71 5.91 12.62
N THR A 21 -10.94 6.93 13.00
CA THR A 21 -10.78 8.18 12.25
C THR A 21 -10.30 7.97 10.80
N THR A 22 -9.56 6.89 10.52
CA THR A 22 -9.03 6.57 9.18
C THR A 22 -10.01 5.80 8.31
N ILE A 23 -10.98 5.09 8.91
CA ILE A 23 -11.96 4.22 8.23
C ILE A 23 -13.32 4.89 8.06
N GLY A 24 -13.57 5.91 8.88
CA GLY A 24 -14.78 6.72 8.85
C GLY A 24 -15.92 6.12 9.66
N ASP A 25 -16.60 6.99 10.40
CA ASP A 25 -17.71 6.62 11.29
C ASP A 25 -18.81 5.83 10.57
N SER A 26 -19.13 6.17 9.31
CA SER A 26 -20.16 5.50 8.52
C SER A 26 -19.81 4.06 8.14
N THR A 27 -18.52 3.69 8.09
CA THR A 27 -18.10 2.30 7.88
C THR A 27 -18.20 1.51 9.17
N PHE A 28 -17.70 2.08 10.27
CA PHE A 28 -17.79 1.49 11.59
C PHE A 28 -19.25 1.25 12.01
N GLU A 29 -20.13 2.24 11.84
CA GLU A 29 -21.55 2.14 12.21
C GLU A 29 -22.30 1.12 11.36
N ARG A 30 -22.00 1.02 10.06
CA ARG A 30 -22.54 -0.06 9.20
C ARG A 30 -22.11 -1.44 9.69
N ALA A 31 -20.84 -1.62 10.05
CA ALA A 31 -20.34 -2.90 10.56
C ALA A 31 -20.98 -3.27 11.90
N VAL A 32 -21.06 -2.33 12.84
CA VAL A 32 -21.75 -2.53 14.13
C VAL A 32 -23.22 -2.86 13.93
N ASN A 33 -23.95 -2.14 13.07
CA ASN A 33 -25.36 -2.41 12.77
C ASN A 33 -25.57 -3.78 12.09
N SER A 34 -24.65 -4.19 11.22
CA SER A 34 -24.63 -5.54 10.60
C SER A 34 -24.50 -6.63 11.66
N ARG A 35 -23.55 -6.47 12.60
CA ARG A 35 -23.33 -7.38 13.73
C ARG A 35 -24.51 -7.42 14.70
N MET A 36 -25.05 -6.27 15.08
CA MET A 36 -26.26 -6.13 15.90
C MET A 36 -27.43 -6.90 15.29
N LYS A 37 -27.69 -6.71 13.99
CA LYS A 37 -28.73 -7.45 13.26
C LYS A 37 -28.48 -8.96 13.23
N ALA A 38 -27.24 -9.39 13.02
CA ALA A 38 -26.86 -10.81 13.02
C ALA A 38 -27.02 -11.48 14.40
N LEU A 39 -26.98 -10.71 15.48
CA LEU A 39 -27.17 -11.19 16.86
C LEU A 39 -28.59 -10.98 17.41
N GLY A 40 -29.49 -10.35 16.65
CA GLY A 40 -30.84 -9.99 17.12
C GLY A 40 -30.88 -8.90 18.19
N ILE A 41 -29.87 -8.01 18.24
CA ILE A 41 -29.76 -6.95 19.26
C ILE A 41 -30.18 -5.61 18.65
N ALA A 42 -31.16 -4.96 19.27
CA ALA A 42 -31.65 -3.63 18.84
C ALA A 42 -30.82 -2.47 19.40
N GLU A 43 -30.33 -2.58 20.64
CA GLU A 43 -29.68 -1.48 21.38
C GLU A 43 -28.15 -1.56 21.34
N VAL A 44 -27.50 -0.45 21.00
CA VAL A 44 -26.02 -0.39 20.84
C VAL A 44 -25.28 -0.56 22.17
N ASP A 45 -25.86 -0.10 23.28
CA ASP A 45 -25.23 -0.23 24.59
C ASP A 45 -25.28 -1.70 25.06
N ALA A 46 -26.36 -2.45 24.78
CA ALA A 46 -26.44 -3.89 25.00
C ALA A 46 -25.53 -4.71 24.08
N TYR A 47 -25.34 -4.27 22.82
CA TYR A 47 -24.34 -4.85 21.93
C TYR A 47 -22.92 -4.66 22.47
N ALA A 48 -22.58 -3.47 22.98
CA ALA A 48 -21.27 -3.18 23.53
C ALA A 48 -20.94 -4.04 24.77
N GLU A 49 -21.92 -4.35 25.62
CA GLU A 49 -21.74 -5.30 26.74
C GLU A 49 -21.40 -6.70 26.25
N LYS A 50 -22.20 -7.25 25.31
CA LYS A 50 -21.94 -8.58 24.72
C LYS A 50 -20.62 -8.64 23.97
N PHE A 51 -20.27 -7.58 23.25
CA PHE A 51 -19.00 -7.43 22.55
C PHE A 51 -17.81 -7.43 23.54
N SER A 52 -17.88 -6.63 24.63
CA SER A 52 -16.84 -6.60 25.66
C SER A 52 -16.63 -7.95 26.36
N ALA A 53 -17.69 -8.76 26.47
CA ALA A 53 -17.62 -10.10 27.07
C ALA A 53 -17.21 -11.22 26.08
N SER A 54 -17.06 -10.95 24.79
CA SER A 54 -16.93 -11.99 23.76
C SER A 54 -15.77 -11.78 22.78
N THR A 55 -14.70 -12.57 22.96
CA THR A 55 -13.60 -12.67 21.98
C THR A 55 -14.05 -13.26 20.64
N VAL A 56 -15.20 -13.94 20.59
CA VAL A 56 -15.82 -14.40 19.33
C VAL A 56 -16.44 -13.22 18.61
N GLU A 57 -17.17 -12.35 19.30
CA GLU A 57 -17.83 -11.20 18.67
C GLU A 57 -16.85 -10.12 18.25
N LEU A 58 -15.78 -9.88 19.03
CA LEU A 58 -14.65 -9.07 18.60
C LEU A 58 -14.09 -9.53 17.25
N ARG A 59 -13.85 -10.84 17.08
CA ARG A 59 -13.39 -11.41 15.80
C ARG A 59 -14.41 -11.18 14.68
N GLN A 60 -15.70 -11.36 14.94
CA GLN A 60 -16.74 -11.16 13.94
C GLN A 60 -16.88 -9.68 13.50
N LEU A 61 -16.72 -8.72 14.42
CA LEU A 61 -16.70 -7.31 14.07
C LEU A 61 -15.44 -6.92 13.28
N ILE A 62 -14.28 -7.47 13.62
CA ILE A 62 -13.04 -7.30 12.83
C ILE A 62 -13.24 -7.79 11.39
N GLU A 63 -13.82 -8.99 11.22
CA GLU A 63 -14.11 -9.57 9.89
C GLU A 63 -15.03 -8.66 9.06
N GLU A 64 -15.94 -7.91 9.67
CA GLU A 64 -16.88 -7.00 9.00
C GLU A 64 -16.30 -5.59 8.73
N ILE A 65 -15.35 -5.12 9.56
CA ILE A 65 -14.69 -3.81 9.41
C ILE A 65 -13.55 -3.85 8.39
N VAL A 66 -12.81 -4.97 8.28
CA VAL A 66 -11.71 -5.10 7.31
C VAL A 66 -12.30 -5.14 5.88
N ILE A 67 -12.15 -4.03 5.15
CA ILE A 67 -12.59 -3.92 3.75
C ILE A 67 -11.52 -4.52 2.82
N PRO A 68 -11.79 -5.62 2.10
CA PRO A 68 -10.83 -6.20 1.17
C PRO A 68 -10.86 -5.45 -0.18
N GLU A 69 -10.07 -4.37 -0.29
CA GLU A 69 -9.76 -3.77 -1.60
C GLU A 69 -8.37 -4.19 -2.09
N THR A 70 -8.33 -5.19 -2.96
CA THR A 70 -7.11 -5.67 -3.63
C THR A 70 -7.40 -6.08 -5.08
N TRP A 71 -6.34 -6.20 -5.89
CA TRP A 71 -6.40 -6.64 -7.29
C TRP A 71 -5.00 -7.08 -7.77
N PHE A 72 -4.97 -7.90 -8.82
CA PHE A 72 -3.72 -8.43 -9.36
C PHE A 72 -2.82 -7.33 -9.91
N PHE A 73 -1.53 -7.41 -9.58
CA PHE A 73 -0.49 -6.45 -9.95
C PHE A 73 -0.85 -4.99 -9.61
N ARG A 74 -1.41 -4.76 -8.41
CA ARG A 74 -1.60 -3.42 -7.83
C ARG A 74 -0.25 -2.70 -7.73
N ASP A 75 -0.07 -1.70 -8.60
CA ASP A 75 1.20 -1.07 -8.96
C ASP A 75 2.21 -2.06 -9.56
N GLN A 76 2.59 -1.90 -10.84
CA GLN A 76 3.50 -2.85 -11.51
C GLN A 76 4.95 -2.76 -11.00
N ALA A 77 5.41 -1.56 -10.65
CA ALA A 77 6.81 -1.28 -10.32
C ALA A 77 7.39 -2.08 -9.13
N PRO A 78 6.65 -2.33 -8.02
CA PRO A 78 7.04 -3.28 -6.99
C PRO A 78 7.43 -4.66 -7.53
N PHE A 79 6.59 -5.27 -8.39
CA PHE A 79 6.80 -6.61 -8.93
C PHE A 79 8.00 -6.68 -9.89
N THR A 80 8.21 -5.64 -10.69
CA THR A 80 9.42 -5.52 -11.54
C THR A 80 10.69 -5.42 -10.70
N LEU A 81 10.70 -4.60 -9.64
CA LEU A 81 11.87 -4.46 -8.76
C LEU A 81 12.13 -5.75 -7.95
N LEU A 82 11.09 -6.45 -7.51
CA LEU A 82 11.20 -7.77 -6.88
C LEU A 82 11.97 -8.75 -7.78
N GLY A 83 11.54 -8.90 -9.03
CA GLY A 83 12.17 -9.82 -9.98
C GLY A 83 13.65 -9.49 -10.22
N GLU A 84 13.97 -8.21 -10.40
CA GLU A 84 15.36 -7.77 -10.55
C GLU A 84 16.20 -7.95 -9.29
N HIS A 85 15.67 -7.67 -8.10
CA HIS A 85 16.40 -7.84 -6.83
C HIS A 85 16.80 -9.31 -6.63
N VAL A 86 15.85 -10.23 -6.85
CA VAL A 86 16.11 -11.67 -6.75
C VAL A 86 17.13 -12.13 -7.78
N LEU A 87 17.00 -11.74 -9.06
CA LEU A 87 17.97 -12.10 -10.10
C LEU A 87 19.37 -11.54 -9.83
N LYS A 88 19.48 -10.25 -9.50
CA LYS A 88 20.78 -9.56 -9.27
C LYS A 88 21.56 -10.14 -8.09
N SER A 89 20.88 -10.76 -7.12
CA SER A 89 21.56 -11.39 -5.98
C SER A 89 22.36 -12.65 -6.36
N GLY A 90 22.06 -13.31 -7.48
CA GLY A 90 22.67 -14.58 -7.90
C GLY A 90 22.37 -15.80 -7.01
N LYS A 91 21.83 -15.62 -5.80
CA LYS A 91 21.72 -16.65 -4.76
C LYS A 91 20.95 -17.91 -5.23
N PHE A 92 19.98 -17.77 -6.13
CA PHE A 92 19.22 -18.91 -6.69
C PHE A 92 20.11 -19.96 -7.37
N GLN A 93 21.27 -19.58 -7.92
CA GLN A 93 22.24 -20.50 -8.52
C GLN A 93 22.90 -21.42 -7.48
N GLN A 94 22.89 -21.03 -6.20
CA GLN A 94 23.46 -21.76 -5.06
C GLN A 94 22.38 -22.60 -4.34
N GLN A 95 21.31 -22.98 -5.03
CA GLN A 95 20.13 -23.67 -4.47
C GLN A 95 19.41 -22.89 -3.34
N TYR A 96 19.64 -21.58 -3.25
CA TYR A 96 18.99 -20.73 -2.25
C TYR A 96 17.48 -20.64 -2.48
N VAL A 97 16.72 -20.68 -1.37
CA VAL A 97 15.25 -20.57 -1.38
C VAL A 97 14.85 -19.23 -0.77
N PHE A 98 14.43 -18.28 -1.61
CA PHE A 98 13.93 -16.98 -1.17
C PHE A 98 12.65 -17.12 -0.38
N ARG A 99 12.62 -16.46 0.78
CA ARG A 99 11.46 -16.33 1.64
C ARG A 99 10.81 -14.97 1.39
N ILE A 100 9.61 -14.96 0.83
CA ILE A 100 8.83 -13.74 0.65
C ILE A 100 7.62 -13.73 1.60
N LEU A 101 7.27 -12.56 2.13
CA LEU A 101 6.07 -12.34 2.95
C LEU A 101 5.15 -11.32 2.25
N SER A 102 3.84 -11.54 2.26
CA SER A 102 2.80 -10.53 1.96
C SER A 102 1.84 -10.43 3.15
N LEU A 103 1.68 -9.22 3.69
CA LEU A 103 1.08 -8.95 4.99
C LEU A 103 0.48 -7.52 5.02
N PRO A 104 -0.84 -7.32 5.02
CA PRO A 104 -1.90 -8.30 4.81
C PRO A 104 -1.97 -8.77 3.35
N CYS A 105 -2.48 -9.98 3.13
CA CYS A 105 -2.64 -10.55 1.80
C CYS A 105 -4.08 -10.48 1.26
N SER A 106 -5.07 -10.15 2.10
CA SER A 106 -6.49 -10.03 1.74
C SER A 106 -7.00 -11.27 0.99
N THR A 107 -7.72 -11.11 -0.13
CA THR A 107 -8.23 -12.22 -0.96
C THR A 107 -7.17 -12.89 -1.85
N GLY A 108 -5.88 -12.64 -1.62
CA GLY A 108 -4.76 -13.39 -2.21
C GLY A 108 -4.18 -12.83 -3.50
N GLU A 109 -4.76 -11.77 -4.07
CA GLU A 109 -4.26 -11.18 -5.32
C GLU A 109 -2.80 -10.72 -5.24
N GLU A 110 -2.34 -10.17 -4.12
CA GLU A 110 -0.94 -9.74 -3.97
C GLU A 110 0.05 -10.93 -3.93
N PRO A 111 -0.03 -11.92 -3.02
CA PRO A 111 0.95 -13.01 -2.98
C PRO A 111 0.94 -13.84 -4.27
N TYR A 112 -0.19 -13.96 -4.96
CA TYR A 112 -0.23 -14.59 -6.28
C TYR A 112 0.39 -13.70 -7.38
N SER A 113 0.30 -12.38 -7.29
CA SER A 113 1.06 -11.46 -8.17
C SER A 113 2.57 -11.58 -7.94
N ILE A 114 3.02 -11.70 -6.69
CA ILE A 114 4.42 -11.99 -6.32
C ILE A 114 4.87 -13.31 -6.97
N ALA A 115 4.09 -14.38 -6.81
CA ALA A 115 4.41 -15.69 -7.39
C ALA A 115 4.50 -15.65 -8.93
N MET A 116 3.51 -15.04 -9.59
CA MET A 116 3.53 -14.89 -11.06
C MET A 116 4.70 -14.04 -11.54
N ALA A 117 5.03 -12.94 -10.86
CA ALA A 117 6.17 -12.09 -11.20
C ALA A 117 7.50 -12.85 -11.16
N LEU A 118 7.72 -13.66 -10.11
CA LEU A 118 8.93 -14.49 -9.98
C LEU A 118 8.98 -15.62 -11.02
N LEU A 119 7.86 -16.27 -11.32
CA LEU A 119 7.80 -17.28 -12.40
C LEU A 119 8.02 -16.65 -13.79
N GLN A 120 7.67 -15.37 -13.98
CA GLN A 120 7.91 -14.64 -15.23
C GLN A 120 9.38 -14.28 -15.45
N THR A 121 10.22 -14.19 -14.42
CA THR A 121 11.67 -13.97 -14.60
C THR A 121 12.43 -15.22 -15.03
N GLY A 122 11.79 -16.39 -15.03
CA GLY A 122 12.45 -17.68 -15.26
C GLY A 122 13.07 -18.30 -14.01
N LEU A 123 12.82 -17.73 -12.82
CA LEU A 123 13.27 -18.30 -11.55
C LEU A 123 12.65 -19.70 -11.34
N PRO A 124 13.44 -20.75 -11.01
CA PRO A 124 12.90 -22.07 -10.76
C PRO A 124 11.87 -22.07 -9.62
N PRO A 125 10.73 -22.78 -9.74
CA PRO A 125 9.71 -22.83 -8.68
C PRO A 125 10.19 -23.40 -7.34
N SER A 126 11.34 -24.07 -7.30
CA SER A 126 12.00 -24.55 -6.08
C SER A 126 12.76 -23.46 -5.32
N CYS A 127 13.17 -22.38 -6.00
CA CYS A 127 14.01 -21.33 -5.43
C CYS A 127 13.23 -20.28 -4.62
N PHE A 128 11.92 -20.43 -4.40
CA PHE A 128 11.16 -19.51 -3.55
C PHE A 128 9.87 -20.10 -2.98
N TYR A 129 9.42 -19.51 -1.87
CA TYR A 129 8.03 -19.62 -1.40
C TYR A 129 7.57 -18.31 -0.76
N ILE A 130 6.24 -18.17 -0.68
CA ILE A 130 5.58 -16.96 -0.21
C ILE A 130 4.70 -17.32 0.98
N ASP A 131 4.94 -16.71 2.13
CA ASP A 131 3.98 -16.65 3.22
C ASP A 131 3.03 -15.48 3.00
N ALA A 132 1.73 -15.75 3.12
CA ALA A 132 0.65 -14.79 2.93
C ALA A 132 -0.16 -14.72 4.22
N VAL A 133 -0.12 -13.57 4.91
CA VAL A 133 -0.72 -13.40 6.23
C VAL A 133 -1.94 -12.50 6.17
N ASP A 134 -3.00 -12.82 6.89
CA ASP A 134 -4.10 -11.89 7.16
C ASP A 134 -4.72 -12.12 8.55
N VAL A 135 -5.43 -11.11 9.07
CA VAL A 135 -6.21 -11.22 10.31
C VAL A 135 -7.56 -11.89 10.07
N SER A 136 -8.12 -11.75 8.86
CA SER A 136 -9.44 -12.28 8.48
C SER A 136 -9.33 -13.72 7.97
N GLU A 137 -10.02 -14.68 8.60
CA GLU A 137 -10.12 -16.03 8.05
C GLU A 137 -11.05 -16.06 6.83
N ARG A 138 -12.03 -15.14 6.76
CA ARG A 138 -12.95 -15.01 5.63
C ARG A 138 -12.21 -14.72 4.33
N VAL A 139 -11.27 -13.78 4.33
CA VAL A 139 -10.48 -13.46 3.12
C VAL A 139 -9.44 -14.54 2.81
N LEU A 140 -8.80 -15.15 3.82
CA LEU A 140 -7.88 -16.28 3.63
C LEU A 140 -8.57 -17.51 3.02
N ALA A 141 -9.83 -17.79 3.40
CA ALA A 141 -10.61 -18.86 2.78
C ALA A 141 -10.90 -18.59 1.29
N LEU A 142 -11.17 -17.33 0.92
CA LEU A 142 -11.32 -16.93 -0.48
C LEU A 142 -9.98 -17.01 -1.24
N ALA A 143 -8.89 -16.59 -0.60
CA ALA A 143 -7.54 -16.65 -1.18
C ALA A 143 -7.10 -18.08 -1.48
N ARG A 144 -7.28 -19.01 -0.51
CA ARG A 144 -7.00 -20.44 -0.71
C ARG A 144 -7.84 -21.09 -1.82
N ARG A 145 -9.06 -20.60 -2.05
CA ARG A 145 -9.91 -21.05 -3.16
C ARG A 145 -9.36 -20.62 -4.52
N ALA A 146 -8.71 -19.46 -4.58
CA ALA A 146 -8.01 -18.95 -5.76
C ALA A 146 -8.85 -18.90 -7.06
N VAL A 147 -10.14 -18.54 -6.93
CA VAL A 147 -11.06 -18.31 -8.05
C VAL A 147 -11.53 -16.86 -8.01
N TYR A 148 -11.25 -16.12 -9.08
CA TYR A 148 -11.38 -14.66 -9.14
C TYR A 148 -12.38 -14.19 -10.19
N ARG A 149 -12.88 -12.95 -10.05
CA ARG A 149 -13.81 -12.30 -10.98
C ARG A 149 -13.12 -11.10 -11.66
N GLU A 150 -13.75 -10.51 -12.67
CA GLU A 150 -13.15 -9.38 -13.42
C GLU A 150 -12.76 -8.18 -12.54
N ASN A 151 -13.43 -7.96 -11.41
CA ASN A 151 -13.08 -6.89 -10.47
C ASN A 151 -11.70 -7.08 -9.80
N SER A 152 -11.10 -8.27 -9.84
CA SER A 152 -9.72 -8.54 -9.40
C SER A 152 -8.68 -8.25 -10.50
N PHE A 153 -9.11 -8.02 -11.75
CA PHE A 153 -8.25 -7.82 -12.92
C PHE A 153 -8.33 -6.37 -13.43
N ARG A 154 -7.95 -5.41 -12.57
CA ARG A 154 -8.07 -3.95 -12.85
C ARG A 154 -6.92 -3.37 -13.68
N SER A 155 -5.82 -4.10 -13.81
CA SER A 155 -4.61 -3.67 -14.52
C SER A 155 -4.82 -3.68 -16.04
N ARG A 156 -4.19 -2.74 -16.75
CA ARG A 156 -4.33 -2.61 -18.23
C ARG A 156 -3.67 -3.75 -18.99
N ASP A 157 -2.58 -4.29 -18.46
CA ASP A 157 -1.96 -5.52 -18.96
C ASP A 157 -2.61 -6.71 -18.25
N LEU A 158 -3.15 -7.63 -19.05
CA LEU A 158 -3.77 -8.89 -18.61
C LEU A 158 -3.10 -10.12 -19.26
N ALA A 159 -1.89 -9.97 -19.82
CA ALA A 159 -1.14 -11.09 -20.39
C ALA A 159 -0.86 -12.20 -19.34
N PHE A 160 -0.62 -11.80 -18.09
CA PHE A 160 -0.49 -12.75 -16.97
C PHE A 160 -1.77 -13.58 -16.77
N ARG A 161 -2.96 -13.01 -17.01
CA ARG A 161 -4.24 -13.71 -16.86
C ARG A 161 -4.36 -14.86 -17.86
N GLN A 162 -3.95 -14.62 -19.12
CA GLN A 162 -3.96 -15.65 -20.17
C GLN A 162 -2.95 -16.78 -19.91
N ARG A 163 -1.84 -16.48 -19.21
CA ARG A 163 -0.77 -17.44 -18.91
C ARG A 163 -1.03 -18.28 -17.66
N PHE A 164 -1.67 -17.71 -16.63
CA PHE A 164 -1.75 -18.31 -15.30
C PHE A 164 -3.18 -18.56 -14.79
N PHE A 165 -4.22 -18.30 -15.59
CA PHE A 165 -5.60 -18.56 -15.19
C PHE A 165 -6.39 -19.30 -16.27
N HIS A 166 -7.24 -20.19 -15.79
CA HIS A 166 -8.19 -20.95 -16.60
C HIS A 166 -9.59 -20.37 -16.38
N LYS A 167 -10.31 -20.07 -17.47
CA LYS A 167 -11.68 -19.55 -17.36
C LYS A 167 -12.65 -20.71 -17.07
N THR A 168 -13.46 -20.55 -16.03
CA THR A 168 -14.48 -21.51 -15.57
C THR A 168 -15.81 -20.80 -15.37
N ASP A 169 -16.90 -21.56 -15.19
CA ASP A 169 -18.23 -21.01 -14.85
C ASP A 169 -18.25 -20.22 -13.53
N LYS A 170 -17.29 -20.51 -12.63
CA LYS A 170 -17.18 -19.88 -11.31
C LYS A 170 -16.32 -18.60 -11.33
N GLY A 171 -15.65 -18.32 -12.46
CA GLY A 171 -14.66 -17.24 -12.61
C GLY A 171 -13.34 -17.74 -13.19
N PHE A 172 -12.27 -16.99 -12.99
CA PHE A 172 -10.92 -17.34 -13.40
C PHE A 172 -10.24 -18.12 -12.26
N GLU A 173 -9.98 -19.40 -12.47
CA GLU A 173 -9.22 -20.24 -11.52
C GLU A 173 -7.72 -20.09 -11.77
N LEU A 174 -6.96 -19.81 -10.73
CA LEU A 174 -5.50 -19.69 -10.81
C LEU A 174 -4.83 -21.05 -11.00
N ASP A 175 -3.78 -21.08 -11.83
CA ASP A 175 -3.01 -22.29 -12.10
C ASP A 175 -2.37 -22.90 -10.84
N LYS A 176 -2.34 -24.23 -10.77
CA LYS A 176 -1.81 -24.99 -9.62
C LYS A 176 -0.34 -24.65 -9.34
N THR A 177 0.46 -24.42 -10.37
CA THR A 177 1.89 -24.10 -10.25
C THR A 177 2.13 -22.78 -9.51
N VAL A 178 1.22 -21.81 -9.62
CA VAL A 178 1.25 -20.54 -8.87
C VAL A 178 0.68 -20.74 -7.46
N ARG A 179 -0.44 -21.48 -7.34
CA ARG A 179 -1.08 -21.76 -6.04
C ARG A 179 -0.13 -22.42 -5.04
N GLU A 180 0.66 -23.39 -5.49
CA GLU A 180 1.63 -24.13 -4.67
C GLU A 180 2.84 -23.32 -4.20
N LYS A 181 3.00 -22.05 -4.65
CA LYS A 181 4.03 -21.15 -4.15
C LYS A 181 3.61 -20.38 -2.90
N VAL A 182 2.32 -20.36 -2.54
CA VAL A 182 1.77 -19.50 -1.49
C VAL A 182 1.19 -20.31 -0.33
N ARG A 183 1.67 -20.03 0.89
CA ARG A 183 1.15 -20.58 2.15
C ARG A 183 0.38 -19.50 2.91
N PHE A 184 -0.91 -19.74 3.16
CA PHE A 184 -1.79 -18.80 3.84
C PHE A 184 -1.84 -19.03 5.35
N LEU A 185 -1.47 -18.01 6.12
CA LEU A 185 -1.37 -18.03 7.58
C LEU A 185 -2.32 -16.98 8.20
N LYS A 186 -3.06 -17.35 9.24
CA LYS A 186 -3.82 -16.39 10.03
C LYS A 186 -2.92 -15.74 11.08
N GLY A 187 -2.88 -14.41 11.14
CA GLY A 187 -2.08 -13.70 12.13
C GLY A 187 -2.17 -12.18 12.04
N ASN A 188 -1.53 -11.51 12.99
CA ASN A 188 -1.55 -10.06 13.14
C ASN A 188 -0.12 -9.54 13.32
N ILE A 189 0.26 -8.53 12.54
CA ILE A 189 1.55 -7.83 12.63
C ILE A 189 1.84 -7.26 14.02
N LEU A 190 0.79 -6.89 14.77
CA LEU A 190 0.88 -6.33 16.12
C LEU A 190 0.97 -7.40 17.21
N HIS A 191 0.98 -8.70 16.89
CA HIS A 191 1.06 -9.78 17.87
C HIS A 191 2.51 -10.32 17.97
N PRO A 192 3.29 -9.97 19.02
CA PRO A 192 4.74 -10.21 19.01
C PRO A 192 5.14 -11.69 18.89
N ALA A 193 4.39 -12.60 19.55
CA ALA A 193 4.67 -14.03 19.49
C ALA A 193 4.40 -14.63 18.10
N PHE A 194 3.47 -14.05 17.33
CA PHE A 194 3.20 -14.49 15.95
C PHE A 194 4.35 -14.05 15.04
N MET A 195 4.74 -12.77 15.11
CA MET A 195 5.86 -12.24 14.34
C MET A 195 7.18 -12.93 14.65
N LYS A 196 7.44 -13.28 15.92
CA LYS A 196 8.60 -14.09 16.33
C LYS A 196 8.57 -15.50 15.73
N GLY A 197 7.38 -16.09 15.57
CA GLY A 197 7.19 -17.43 14.98
C GLY A 197 7.42 -17.51 13.47
N LEU A 198 7.30 -16.39 12.74
CA LEU A 198 7.52 -16.38 11.28
C LEU A 198 9.02 -16.51 10.89
N GLY A 199 9.95 -16.09 11.75
CA GLY A 199 11.37 -16.00 11.42
C GLY A 199 11.71 -14.80 10.54
N ARG A 200 12.70 -14.95 9.64
CA ARG A 200 13.15 -13.86 8.75
C ARG A 200 12.84 -14.10 7.27
N TYR A 201 12.69 -13.01 6.52
CA TYR A 201 12.36 -12.98 5.08
C TYR A 201 13.33 -12.13 4.27
N ASP A 202 13.66 -12.58 3.06
CA ASP A 202 14.42 -11.82 2.07
C ASP A 202 13.63 -10.62 1.54
N VAL A 203 12.32 -10.81 1.36
CA VAL A 203 11.41 -9.78 0.85
C VAL A 203 10.14 -9.73 1.68
N VAL A 204 9.69 -8.53 2.02
CA VAL A 204 8.39 -8.31 2.68
C VAL A 204 7.58 -7.29 1.89
N PHE A 205 6.32 -7.62 1.60
CA PHE A 205 5.30 -6.69 1.14
C PHE A 205 4.38 -6.36 2.32
N CYS A 206 4.34 -5.09 2.71
CA CYS A 206 3.41 -4.57 3.72
C CYS A 206 2.73 -3.31 3.18
N ARG A 207 1.61 -3.51 2.50
CA ARG A 207 1.01 -2.51 1.59
C ARG A 207 -0.46 -2.28 1.91
N ASN A 208 -0.85 -1.01 1.91
CA ASN A 208 -2.23 -0.54 2.06
C ASN A 208 -2.94 -1.01 3.35
N VAL A 209 -2.20 -1.06 4.47
CA VAL A 209 -2.68 -1.43 5.81
C VAL A 209 -2.31 -0.41 6.89
N LEU A 210 -1.09 0.14 6.86
CA LEU A 210 -0.55 1.01 7.91
C LEU A 210 -1.26 2.36 7.93
N ILE A 211 -1.84 2.78 6.80
CA ILE A 211 -2.73 3.95 6.72
C ILE A 211 -3.97 3.85 7.63
N TYR A 212 -4.36 2.64 8.06
CA TYR A 212 -5.49 2.42 8.96
C TYR A 212 -5.09 2.33 10.43
N PHE A 213 -3.79 2.31 10.72
CA PHE A 213 -3.28 2.12 12.08
C PHE A 213 -3.16 3.46 12.82
N CYS A 214 -3.41 3.44 14.12
CA CYS A 214 -3.00 4.51 15.03
C CYS A 214 -1.47 4.61 15.07
N GLU A 215 -0.93 5.75 15.48
CA GLU A 215 0.52 6.01 15.43
C GLU A 215 1.34 5.00 16.26
N GLU A 216 0.81 4.55 17.41
CA GLU A 216 1.44 3.50 18.23
C GLU A 216 1.52 2.17 17.48
N ALA A 217 0.43 1.74 16.86
CA ALA A 217 0.39 0.52 16.05
C ALA A 217 1.27 0.63 14.79
N GLN A 218 1.38 1.81 14.17
CA GLN A 218 2.35 2.06 13.08
C GLN A 218 3.78 1.86 13.57
N ARG A 219 4.18 2.47 14.70
CA ARG A 219 5.52 2.30 15.28
C ARG A 219 5.82 0.84 15.62
N GLN A 220 4.86 0.13 16.22
CA GLN A 220 4.99 -1.28 16.54
C GLN A 220 5.13 -2.15 15.28
N ALA A 221 4.30 -1.90 14.25
CA ALA A 221 4.36 -2.61 12.97
C ALA A 221 5.69 -2.38 12.24
N ILE A 222 6.17 -1.14 12.17
CA ILE A 222 7.47 -0.80 11.54
C ILE A 222 8.62 -1.49 12.27
N SER A 223 8.59 -1.53 13.61
CA SER A 223 9.56 -2.29 14.40
C SER A 223 9.48 -3.80 14.09
N ALA A 224 8.28 -4.38 14.02
CA ALA A 224 8.12 -5.80 13.67
C ALA A 224 8.67 -6.11 12.27
N LEU A 225 8.38 -5.26 11.26
CA LEU A 225 8.93 -5.35 9.91
C LEU A 225 10.47 -5.30 9.91
N TYR A 226 11.07 -4.40 10.69
CA TYR A 226 12.52 -4.31 10.83
C TYR A 226 13.13 -5.62 11.37
N HIS A 227 12.50 -6.25 12.35
CA HIS A 227 13.03 -7.48 12.96
C HIS A 227 12.93 -8.70 12.04
N ILE A 228 11.82 -8.86 11.29
CA ILE A 228 11.64 -10.00 10.37
C ILE A 228 12.41 -9.84 9.05
N LEU A 229 12.70 -8.62 8.60
CA LEU A 229 13.44 -8.44 7.36
C LEU A 229 14.90 -8.91 7.53
N MET A 230 15.44 -9.62 6.55
CA MET A 230 16.87 -9.92 6.46
C MET A 230 17.70 -8.63 6.36
N PRO A 231 19.01 -8.64 6.67
CA PRO A 231 19.87 -7.46 6.55
C PRO A 231 19.80 -6.84 5.14
N GLU A 232 20.14 -7.63 4.13
CA GLU A 232 20.08 -7.27 2.70
C GLU A 232 18.64 -7.29 2.12
N GLY A 233 17.63 -7.47 2.97
CA GLY A 233 16.25 -7.69 2.53
C GLY A 233 15.56 -6.44 2.02
N LEU A 234 14.54 -6.64 1.19
CA LEU A 234 13.76 -5.58 0.54
C LEU A 234 12.32 -5.51 1.09
N LEU A 235 11.93 -4.36 1.61
CA LEU A 235 10.57 -4.07 2.06
C LEU A 235 9.82 -3.26 1.00
N PHE A 236 8.60 -3.65 0.63
CA PHE A 236 7.69 -2.91 -0.25
C PHE A 236 6.50 -2.36 0.55
N THR A 237 6.16 -1.09 0.36
CA THR A 237 5.04 -0.42 1.02
C THR A 237 4.03 0.14 0.02
N GLY A 238 2.85 0.55 0.48
CA GLY A 238 1.89 1.30 -0.33
C GLY A 238 2.35 2.74 -0.55
N HIS A 239 1.85 3.37 -1.62
CA HIS A 239 2.17 4.76 -1.97
C HIS A 239 1.99 5.72 -0.78
N ALA A 240 0.81 5.71 -0.14
CA ALA A 240 0.48 6.56 1.00
C ALA A 240 1.25 6.23 2.29
N GLU A 241 1.94 5.08 2.36
CA GLU A 241 2.62 4.58 3.57
C GLU A 241 4.12 4.87 3.54
N SER A 242 4.68 5.05 2.34
CA SER A 242 6.11 5.36 2.14
C SER A 242 6.59 6.53 3.00
N GLY A 243 5.70 7.50 3.31
CA GLY A 243 5.93 8.59 4.25
C GLY A 243 6.43 8.15 5.63
N LEU A 244 5.91 7.04 6.16
CA LEU A 244 6.17 6.53 7.51
C LEU A 244 7.59 5.97 7.70
N PHE A 245 8.30 5.69 6.61
CA PHE A 245 9.61 5.02 6.63
C PHE A 245 10.79 5.99 6.45
N PHE A 246 10.54 7.26 6.09
CA PHE A 246 11.59 8.26 5.92
C PHE A 246 12.18 8.72 7.27
N GLY A 247 13.50 8.91 7.32
CA GLY A 247 14.22 9.38 8.50
C GLY A 247 14.42 8.32 9.61
N GLY A 248 13.82 7.13 9.47
CA GLY A 248 13.96 6.02 10.42
C GLY A 248 15.12 5.07 10.11
N GLN A 249 14.90 3.79 10.41
CA GLN A 249 15.87 2.70 10.21
C GLN A 249 15.94 2.17 8.75
N PHE A 250 15.15 2.77 7.86
CA PHE A 250 15.01 2.36 6.46
C PHE A 250 15.50 3.45 5.50
N VAL A 251 16.00 3.04 4.33
CA VAL A 251 16.43 3.91 3.23
C VAL A 251 15.70 3.48 1.97
N ALA A 252 15.13 4.43 1.24
CA ALA A 252 14.40 4.15 0.00
C ALA A 252 15.34 3.59 -1.08
N ALA A 253 14.91 2.54 -1.78
CA ALA A 253 15.56 2.03 -2.96
C ALA A 253 15.48 3.05 -4.11
N ALA A 254 16.44 3.04 -5.02
CA ALA A 254 16.57 3.99 -6.15
C ALA A 254 15.53 3.79 -7.28
N ARG A 255 14.25 3.60 -6.94
CA ARG A 255 13.10 3.53 -7.86
C ARG A 255 11.87 4.21 -7.27
N SER A 256 11.63 5.44 -7.71
CA SER A 256 10.58 6.34 -7.19
C SER A 256 9.14 5.81 -7.20
N LYS A 257 8.83 4.79 -8.02
CA LYS A 257 7.48 4.21 -8.15
C LYS A 257 7.31 2.83 -7.50
N ALA A 258 8.37 2.25 -6.94
CA ALA A 258 8.33 0.93 -6.32
C ALA A 258 8.00 0.96 -4.82
N PHE A 259 8.08 2.14 -4.17
CA PHE A 259 7.85 2.32 -2.72
C PHE A 259 8.59 1.28 -1.88
N ALA A 260 9.85 1.03 -2.24
CA ALA A 260 10.66 -0.05 -1.70
C ALA A 260 11.82 0.50 -0.86
N PHE A 261 12.22 -0.24 0.17
CA PHE A 261 13.14 0.19 1.21
C PHE A 261 14.11 -0.93 1.62
N TYR A 262 15.36 -0.56 1.86
CA TYR A 262 16.38 -1.39 2.50
C TYR A 262 16.60 -0.94 3.94
N LYS A 263 17.21 -1.80 4.77
CA LYS A 263 17.73 -1.38 6.07
C LYS A 263 18.90 -0.41 5.91
N LYS A 264 18.93 0.64 6.72
CA LYS A 264 19.98 1.67 6.68
C LYS A 264 21.38 1.10 6.90
N GLU A 265 21.53 0.17 7.83
CA GLU A 265 22.80 -0.53 8.12
C GLU A 265 23.35 -1.25 6.87
N SER A 266 22.49 -1.98 6.15
CA SER A 266 22.89 -2.73 4.96
C SER A 266 23.02 -1.87 3.71
N ALA A 267 22.26 -0.78 3.60
CA ALA A 267 22.47 0.22 2.56
C ALA A 267 23.84 0.93 2.71
N ALA A 268 24.25 1.25 3.94
CA ALA A 268 25.57 1.80 4.22
C ALA A 268 26.69 0.79 3.92
N ALA A 269 26.53 -0.48 4.32
CA ALA A 269 27.50 -1.54 4.00
C ALA A 269 27.61 -1.82 2.49
N ALA A 270 26.50 -1.69 1.74
CA ALA A 270 26.50 -1.82 0.29
C ALA A 270 27.19 -0.62 -0.41
N ALA A 271 26.99 0.60 0.10
CA ALA A 271 27.66 1.79 -0.41
C ALA A 271 29.18 1.73 -0.17
N ALA A 272 29.61 1.38 1.04
CA ALA A 272 31.04 1.23 1.38
C ALA A 272 31.73 0.17 0.50
N ARG A 273 31.07 -0.96 0.23
CA ARG A 273 31.56 -1.98 -0.71
C ARG A 273 31.60 -1.50 -2.17
N GLN A 274 30.78 -0.52 -2.56
CA GLN A 274 30.83 0.06 -3.90
C GLN A 274 31.99 1.04 -4.04
N GLU A 275 32.31 1.80 -2.99
CA GLU A 275 33.49 2.68 -2.95
C GLU A 275 34.79 1.85 -3.05
N GLU A 276 34.93 0.74 -2.30
CA GLU A 276 36.09 -0.17 -2.41
C GLU A 276 36.26 -0.84 -3.79
N ILE A 277 35.18 -0.96 -4.58
CA ILE A 277 35.22 -1.54 -5.93
C ILE A 277 35.55 -0.46 -6.99
N LEU A 278 35.06 0.76 -6.80
CA LEU A 278 35.30 1.89 -7.72
C LEU A 278 36.77 2.36 -7.71
N ASP A 279 37.48 2.21 -6.58
CA ASP A 279 38.92 2.46 -6.50
C ASP A 279 39.78 1.46 -7.30
N ASN A 280 39.20 0.38 -7.86
CA ASN A 280 39.96 -0.71 -8.50
C ASN A 280 39.42 -1.18 -9.87
N THR A 281 38.59 -0.36 -10.54
CA THR A 281 38.22 -0.61 -11.95
C THR A 281 38.45 0.63 -12.80
N GLY A 282 39.56 0.60 -13.55
CA GLY A 282 39.88 1.63 -14.55
C GLY A 282 38.81 1.73 -15.65
N GLU A 283 38.77 2.90 -16.27
CA GLU A 283 37.80 3.27 -17.29
C GLU A 283 37.83 2.32 -18.50
N ASP A 284 36.67 1.82 -18.92
CA ASP A 284 36.38 1.78 -20.35
C ASP A 284 34.89 1.94 -20.67
N SER A 285 34.62 2.61 -21.79
CA SER A 285 33.29 3.03 -22.25
C SER A 285 32.58 1.90 -23.01
N LEU A 286 31.25 1.94 -23.12
CA LEU A 286 30.55 1.62 -24.38
C LEU A 286 29.06 2.05 -24.39
N LEU A 287 28.55 2.29 -25.60
CA LEU A 287 27.28 2.97 -25.88
C LEU A 287 26.02 2.08 -25.85
N ALA A 288 24.86 2.68 -25.59
CA ALA A 288 23.54 2.04 -25.67
C ALA A 288 22.74 2.50 -26.92
N PRO A 289 22.15 1.59 -27.72
CA PRO A 289 21.24 1.93 -28.82
C PRO A 289 19.77 2.02 -28.38
N SER A 290 18.99 2.85 -29.07
CA SER A 290 17.56 3.10 -28.82
C SER A 290 16.66 2.57 -29.94
N LEU A 291 15.42 2.17 -29.61
CA LEU A 291 14.40 1.68 -30.57
C LEU A 291 12.97 2.18 -30.20
N PRO A 292 12.00 2.16 -31.15
CA PRO A 292 11.06 3.28 -31.31
C PRO A 292 9.62 3.07 -30.77
N ALA A 293 8.84 4.16 -30.81
CA ALA A 293 7.46 4.24 -30.34
C ALA A 293 6.40 3.77 -31.37
N VAL A 294 5.28 3.20 -30.89
CA VAL A 294 4.10 2.83 -31.70
C VAL A 294 2.81 3.42 -31.10
N ARG A 295 1.79 3.60 -31.95
CA ARG A 295 0.67 4.55 -31.82
C ARG A 295 -0.50 4.11 -30.92
N LYS A 296 -1.26 5.10 -30.43
CA LYS A 296 -2.55 4.97 -29.74
C LYS A 296 -3.70 4.70 -30.73
N SER A 297 -4.74 3.95 -30.31
CA SER A 297 -6.09 4.02 -30.90
C SER A 297 -7.13 4.51 -29.88
N LYS A 298 -8.35 4.83 -30.35
CA LYS A 298 -9.44 5.49 -29.59
C LYS A 298 -10.70 4.60 -29.57
N SER A 299 -11.69 4.98 -28.74
CA SER A 299 -13.14 4.63 -28.77
C SER A 299 -13.63 3.83 -27.53
N VAL A 300 -14.87 3.95 -27.00
CA VAL A 300 -15.75 5.10 -26.63
C VAL A 300 -16.97 4.57 -25.84
N PHE A 301 -17.28 5.13 -24.66
CA PHE A 301 -18.56 5.05 -23.87
C PHE A 301 -19.03 3.62 -23.42
N ASN A 302 -19.93 3.40 -22.43
CA ASN A 302 -20.92 4.27 -21.76
C ASN A 302 -21.19 3.89 -20.26
N ARG A 303 -21.99 4.69 -19.53
CA ARG A 303 -22.41 4.59 -18.09
C ARG A 303 -23.99 4.51 -18.04
N PRO A 304 -24.77 4.57 -16.91
CA PRO A 304 -24.46 4.54 -15.45
C PRO A 304 -25.44 3.82 -14.47
N ALA A 305 -24.98 3.66 -13.22
CA ALA A 305 -25.71 3.78 -11.93
C ALA A 305 -24.66 3.81 -10.78
N ALA A 306 -24.87 4.28 -9.54
CA ALA A 306 -25.81 5.26 -8.96
C ALA A 306 -25.01 6.20 -7.99
N ARG A 307 -25.47 6.50 -6.75
CA ARG A 307 -24.78 7.36 -5.74
C ARG A 307 -25.15 7.08 -4.26
N PRO A 308 -24.22 7.31 -3.32
CA PRO A 308 -24.42 8.01 -2.03
C PRO A 308 -24.38 9.56 -2.10
N SER A 309 -23.61 10.27 -1.22
CA SER A 309 -23.80 11.70 -0.92
C SER A 309 -22.59 12.65 -1.12
N GLY A 310 -22.54 13.33 -2.26
CA GLY A 310 -22.13 14.75 -2.36
C GLY A 310 -20.64 15.09 -2.17
N LYS A 311 -20.26 15.58 -0.98
CA LYS A 311 -18.96 16.26 -0.76
C LYS A 311 -17.77 15.31 -0.67
N ASP A 312 -17.84 14.28 0.16
CA ASP A 312 -16.80 13.24 0.21
C ASP A 312 -16.89 12.28 -0.98
N GLU A 313 -18.05 12.15 -1.64
CA GLU A 313 -18.17 11.41 -2.90
C GLU A 313 -17.29 12.00 -4.00
N GLU A 314 -17.40 13.31 -4.26
CA GLU A 314 -16.63 13.94 -5.34
C GLU A 314 -15.12 13.91 -5.00
N PHE A 315 -14.73 14.06 -3.73
CA PHE A 315 -13.34 13.89 -3.31
C PHE A 315 -12.84 12.46 -3.58
N ASN A 316 -13.59 11.45 -3.16
CA ASN A 316 -13.23 10.04 -3.36
C ASN A 316 -13.25 9.64 -4.84
N LEU A 317 -14.19 10.15 -5.64
CA LEU A 317 -14.27 9.96 -7.08
C LEU A 317 -13.08 10.60 -7.80
N VAL A 318 -12.70 11.83 -7.44
CA VAL A 318 -11.52 12.50 -8.01
C VAL A 318 -10.24 11.77 -7.64
N ARG A 319 -10.11 11.30 -6.39
CA ARG A 319 -8.99 10.44 -5.97
C ARG A 319 -8.95 9.15 -6.78
N GLN A 320 -10.08 8.45 -6.92
CA GLN A 320 -10.19 7.25 -7.76
C GLN A 320 -9.80 7.53 -9.22
N LEU A 321 -10.25 8.64 -9.81
CA LEU A 321 -9.87 9.04 -11.17
C LEU A 321 -8.36 9.33 -11.29
N ALA A 322 -7.74 9.89 -10.25
CA ALA A 322 -6.29 10.09 -10.19
C ALA A 322 -5.55 8.74 -10.14
N ASP A 323 -5.99 7.84 -9.25
CA ASP A 323 -5.45 6.49 -9.06
C ASP A 323 -5.62 5.62 -10.32
N GLU A 324 -6.71 5.79 -11.08
CA GLU A 324 -6.94 5.18 -12.40
C GLU A 324 -6.05 5.77 -13.53
N GLY A 325 -5.22 6.76 -13.22
CA GLY A 325 -4.37 7.48 -14.16
C GLY A 325 -5.13 8.41 -15.11
N LYS A 326 -6.40 8.72 -14.83
CA LYS A 326 -7.23 9.67 -15.60
C LYS A 326 -6.98 11.11 -15.13
N LEU A 327 -5.70 11.47 -15.01
CA LEU A 327 -5.22 12.70 -14.38
C LEU A 327 -5.86 13.98 -14.96
N THR A 328 -6.14 14.02 -16.27
CA THR A 328 -6.82 15.15 -16.92
C THR A 328 -8.25 15.36 -16.41
N GLU A 329 -9.03 14.28 -16.25
CA GLU A 329 -10.42 14.36 -15.77
C GLU A 329 -10.47 14.56 -14.26
N ALA A 330 -9.55 13.93 -13.51
CA ALA A 330 -9.36 14.18 -12.08
C ALA A 330 -9.06 15.67 -11.82
N ALA A 331 -8.08 16.24 -12.53
CA ALA A 331 -7.73 17.66 -12.41
C ALA A 331 -8.88 18.59 -12.79
N ARG A 332 -9.58 18.31 -13.90
CA ARG A 332 -10.75 19.09 -14.35
C ARG A 332 -11.85 19.14 -13.28
N ARG A 333 -12.08 18.01 -12.58
CA ARG A 333 -13.05 17.89 -11.49
C ARG A 333 -12.59 18.57 -10.21
N SER A 334 -11.33 18.42 -9.80
CA SER A 334 -10.76 19.19 -8.69
C SER A 334 -10.91 20.70 -8.90
N GLU A 335 -10.61 21.18 -10.11
CA GLU A 335 -10.73 22.59 -10.46
C GLU A 335 -12.17 23.07 -10.53
N GLN A 336 -13.10 22.21 -10.96
CA GLN A 336 -14.52 22.49 -10.91
C GLN A 336 -15.01 22.61 -9.46
N TYR A 337 -14.66 21.64 -8.61
CA TYR A 337 -15.00 21.67 -7.19
C TYR A 337 -14.46 22.93 -6.50
N LEU A 338 -13.18 23.27 -6.73
CA LEU A 338 -12.51 24.46 -6.19
C LEU A 338 -13.01 25.81 -6.76
N ARG A 339 -13.87 25.81 -7.79
CA ARG A 339 -14.61 27.01 -8.25
C ARG A 339 -16.00 27.12 -7.63
N GLU A 340 -16.61 25.98 -7.28
CA GLU A 340 -18.00 25.88 -6.81
C GLU A 340 -18.11 25.83 -5.27
N HIS A 341 -16.99 25.66 -4.56
CA HIS A 341 -16.93 25.46 -3.11
C HIS A 341 -15.81 26.29 -2.47
N ASP A 342 -15.89 26.45 -1.13
CA ASP A 342 -14.89 27.17 -0.34
C ASP A 342 -13.46 26.60 -0.50
N PRO A 343 -12.43 27.46 -0.49
CA PRO A 343 -11.02 27.05 -0.53
C PRO A 343 -10.69 26.01 0.56
N SER A 344 -10.27 24.82 0.15
CA SER A 344 -9.98 23.71 1.07
C SER A 344 -8.57 23.17 0.86
N ALA A 345 -7.75 23.17 1.93
CA ALA A 345 -6.37 22.71 1.88
C ALA A 345 -6.24 21.26 1.36
N ARG A 346 -7.12 20.36 1.83
CA ARG A 346 -7.25 18.96 1.38
C ARG A 346 -7.47 18.83 -0.13
N TRP A 347 -8.27 19.72 -0.74
CA TRP A 347 -8.53 19.72 -2.18
C TRP A 347 -7.37 20.32 -3.00
N TYR A 348 -6.72 21.37 -2.50
CA TYR A 348 -5.51 21.91 -3.12
C TYR A 348 -4.34 20.90 -3.07
N TYR A 349 -4.20 20.16 -1.98
CA TYR A 349 -3.26 19.04 -1.87
C TYR A 349 -3.55 17.96 -2.92
N LEU A 350 -4.81 17.47 -3.01
CA LEU A 350 -5.19 16.44 -3.99
C LEU A 350 -4.90 16.89 -5.43
N LEU A 351 -5.28 18.12 -5.80
CA LEU A 351 -4.96 18.68 -7.12
C LEU A 351 -3.45 18.84 -7.34
N GLY A 352 -2.68 19.19 -6.30
CA GLY A 352 -1.21 19.23 -6.34
C GLY A 352 -0.61 17.86 -6.68
N VAL A 353 -1.05 16.79 -6.01
CA VAL A 353 -0.61 15.40 -6.28
C VAL A 353 -0.98 14.98 -7.71
N ILE A 354 -2.18 15.31 -8.19
CA ILE A 354 -2.61 15.03 -9.57
C ILE A 354 -1.72 15.75 -10.59
N ARG A 355 -1.38 17.02 -10.33
CA ARG A 355 -0.53 17.84 -11.22
C ARG A 355 0.92 17.35 -11.24
N ASP A 356 1.52 17.02 -10.09
CA ASP A 356 2.88 16.45 -10.06
C ASP A 356 2.92 15.08 -10.75
N SER A 357 1.93 14.23 -10.50
CA SER A 357 1.79 12.92 -11.19
C SER A 357 1.64 13.07 -12.71
N GLY A 358 1.10 14.21 -13.17
CA GLY A 358 0.99 14.59 -14.58
C GLY A 358 2.25 15.24 -15.15
N GLY A 359 3.35 15.33 -14.40
CA GLY A 359 4.60 16.00 -14.80
C GLY A 359 4.55 17.53 -14.72
N GLN A 360 3.52 18.11 -14.09
CA GLN A 360 3.28 19.55 -14.00
C GLN A 360 3.75 20.10 -12.65
N SER A 361 4.97 19.77 -12.24
CA SER A 361 5.53 20.04 -10.92
C SER A 361 5.55 21.54 -10.54
N ALA A 362 5.65 22.44 -11.52
CA ALA A 362 5.57 23.89 -11.30
C ALA A 362 4.17 24.36 -10.85
N GLU A 363 3.10 23.73 -11.35
CA GLU A 363 1.73 23.98 -10.87
C GLU A 363 1.46 23.28 -9.54
N ALA A 364 1.96 22.04 -9.38
CA ALA A 364 1.89 21.31 -8.12
C ALA A 364 2.50 22.11 -6.96
N LEU A 365 3.67 22.73 -7.16
CA LEU A 365 4.33 23.60 -6.19
C LEU A 365 3.42 24.76 -5.72
N LYS A 366 2.72 25.41 -6.65
CA LYS A 366 1.76 26.49 -6.33
C LYS A 366 0.58 25.97 -5.51
N LEU A 367 0.08 24.79 -5.86
CA LEU A 367 -1.07 24.15 -5.21
C LEU A 367 -0.75 23.69 -3.78
N PHE A 368 0.40 23.03 -3.57
CA PHE A 368 0.85 22.67 -2.22
C PHE A 368 1.14 23.90 -1.35
N ARG A 369 1.68 24.99 -1.93
CA ARG A 369 1.81 26.28 -1.20
C ARG A 369 0.45 26.86 -0.80
N LYS A 370 -0.59 26.76 -1.65
CA LYS A 370 -1.96 27.15 -1.29
C LYS A 370 -2.56 26.26 -0.20
N ALA A 371 -2.29 24.95 -0.22
CA ALA A 371 -2.72 24.05 0.85
C ALA A 371 -2.09 24.44 2.20
N VAL A 372 -0.77 24.65 2.25
CA VAL A 372 -0.06 25.11 3.47
C VAL A 372 -0.44 26.53 3.90
N TYR A 373 -0.93 27.38 2.99
CA TYR A 373 -1.43 28.72 3.33
C TYR A 373 -2.79 28.65 4.04
N LEU A 374 -3.70 27.78 3.57
CA LEU A 374 -5.03 27.58 4.16
C LEU A 374 -4.98 26.74 5.45
N ASP A 375 -4.07 25.79 5.51
CA ASP A 375 -3.77 24.98 6.69
C ASP A 375 -2.25 24.93 6.92
N PRO A 376 -1.69 25.83 7.77
CA PRO A 376 -0.27 25.82 8.13
C PRO A 376 0.22 24.52 8.77
N GLY A 377 -0.71 23.68 9.25
CA GLY A 377 -0.47 22.37 9.86
C GLY A 377 -0.46 21.19 8.87
N HIS A 378 -0.79 21.39 7.59
CA HIS A 378 -0.94 20.30 6.61
C HIS A 378 0.40 19.63 6.26
N VAL A 379 0.76 18.60 7.05
CA VAL A 379 2.04 17.89 7.03
C VAL A 379 2.36 17.31 5.65
N GLU A 380 1.39 16.68 5.00
CA GLU A 380 1.55 16.03 3.69
C GLU A 380 1.92 17.05 2.62
N SER A 381 1.32 18.25 2.65
CA SER A 381 1.66 19.34 1.73
C SER A 381 3.08 19.86 1.99
N LEU A 382 3.52 19.96 3.24
CA LEU A 382 4.91 20.31 3.59
C LEU A 382 5.90 19.23 3.10
N LEU A 383 5.56 17.95 3.23
CA LEU A 383 6.39 16.85 2.74
C LEU A 383 6.51 16.88 1.20
N GLN A 384 5.41 17.08 0.46
CA GLN A 384 5.45 17.24 -1.00
C GLN A 384 6.25 18.48 -1.44
N LEU A 385 6.13 19.61 -0.73
CA LEU A 385 6.96 20.79 -0.98
C LEU A 385 8.45 20.51 -0.77
N SER A 386 8.81 19.69 0.22
CA SER A 386 10.19 19.29 0.42
C SER A 386 10.74 18.44 -0.72
N LEU A 387 9.95 17.47 -1.22
CA LEU A 387 10.34 16.61 -2.35
C LEU A 387 10.50 17.42 -3.64
N LEU A 388 9.63 18.40 -3.89
CA LEU A 388 9.76 19.30 -5.04
C LEU A 388 10.98 20.22 -4.92
N ALA A 389 11.30 20.70 -3.72
CA ALA A 389 12.51 21.48 -3.48
C ALA A 389 13.78 20.65 -3.72
N GLU A 390 13.85 19.40 -3.26
CA GLU A 390 14.98 18.49 -3.52
C GLU A 390 15.17 18.21 -5.02
N ARG A 391 14.09 17.94 -5.75
CA ARG A 391 14.14 17.78 -7.22
C ARG A 391 14.61 19.04 -7.96
N ALA A 392 14.38 20.22 -7.38
CA ALA A 392 14.81 21.51 -7.92
C ALA A 392 16.22 21.94 -7.45
N GLY A 393 16.90 21.13 -6.63
CA GLY A 393 18.21 21.47 -6.04
C GLY A 393 18.15 22.44 -4.84
N ASP A 394 16.97 22.86 -4.41
CA ASP A 394 16.76 23.72 -3.24
C ASP A 394 16.83 22.90 -1.93
N SER A 395 18.04 22.45 -1.59
CA SER A 395 18.31 21.70 -0.36
C SER A 395 17.97 22.49 0.91
N ALA A 396 18.06 23.82 0.87
CA ALA A 396 17.75 24.69 2.01
C ALA A 396 16.24 24.79 2.27
N GLY A 397 15.44 25.01 1.22
CA GLY A 397 13.98 24.98 1.26
C GLY A 397 13.45 23.59 1.64
N ALA A 398 14.01 22.53 1.06
CA ALA A 398 13.71 21.15 1.43
C ALA A 398 13.87 20.88 2.93
N ALA A 399 15.03 21.24 3.49
CA ALA A 399 15.31 21.09 4.92
C ALA A 399 14.39 21.96 5.79
N ASN A 400 13.98 23.13 5.32
CA ASN A 400 13.00 23.98 6.01
C ASN A 400 11.62 23.31 6.09
N TYR A 401 11.09 22.85 4.95
CA TYR A 401 9.81 22.15 4.90
C TYR A 401 9.81 20.86 5.73
N LYS A 402 10.89 20.05 5.68
CA LYS A 402 11.05 18.86 6.53
C LYS A 402 11.08 19.19 8.03
N ARG A 403 11.79 20.25 8.44
CA ARG A 403 11.78 20.71 9.85
C ARG A 403 10.42 21.21 10.30
N ARG A 404 9.66 21.91 9.44
CA ARG A 404 8.29 22.34 9.74
C ARG A 404 7.33 21.16 9.89
N ALA A 405 7.34 20.21 8.94
CA ALA A 405 6.56 18.98 9.01
C ALA A 405 6.84 18.22 10.31
N LYS A 406 8.13 18.00 10.62
CA LYS A 406 8.57 17.32 11.84
C LYS A 406 8.07 17.99 13.12
N ARG A 407 8.20 19.33 13.26
CA ARG A 407 7.69 20.06 14.44
C ARG A 407 6.18 19.94 14.63
N LEU A 408 5.41 19.87 13.54
CA LEU A 408 3.96 19.71 13.59
C LEU A 408 3.54 18.28 13.98
N GLN A 409 4.39 17.28 13.71
CA GLN A 409 4.20 15.90 14.15
C GLN A 409 4.66 15.69 15.61
N GLU A 410 5.65 16.45 16.09
CA GLU A 410 6.18 16.36 17.46
C GLU A 410 5.46 17.27 18.48
N GLY A 411 4.52 18.12 18.04
CA GLY A 411 3.90 19.17 18.85
C GLY A 411 2.37 19.19 18.85
N GLY A 412 1.73 18.02 18.70
CA GLY A 412 0.27 17.82 18.73
C GLY A 412 -0.20 17.07 19.97
#